data_AF-A0AAN5IBC9-F1
#
_entry.id   AF-A0AAN5IBC9-F1
#
_cell.length_a   1.000
_cell.length_b   1.000
_cell.length_c   1.000
_cell.angle_alpha   90.00
_cell.angle_beta   90.00
_cell.angle_gamma   90.00
#
_symmetry.space_group_name_H-M   'P 1'
#
loop_
_entity.id
_entity.type
_entity.pdbx_description
1 polymer ?
#
loop_
_entity_poly.entity_id
_entity_poly.type
_entity_poly.pdbx_seq_one_letter_code
_entity_poly.pdbx_strand_id
1 'polypeptide(L)'
;EMADQRSLSDRTKEFREQAAALSLSDRLGSLLVKSFDLLGMLQKDALGASELDFGLQSLDADLGKGHDHTPSSPLRSLVFGLVETLHGTVKMTKEGMVGLSEKECDQLEILVDDDSTTSEAGATRSCS
;
A
#
# COMPACT_ATOMS: atom_id res chain seq x y z
N GLU A 1 -19.45 20.56 -10.99
CA GLU A 1 -18.09 19.97 -11.02
C GLU A 1 -18.06 18.83 -12.02
N MET A 2 -17.21 18.90 -13.04
CA MET A 2 -16.93 17.75 -13.90
C MET A 2 -15.84 16.93 -13.22
N ALA A 3 -16.16 15.71 -12.80
CA ALA A 3 -15.17 14.79 -12.28
C ALA A 3 -14.15 14.48 -13.40
N ASP A 4 -12.89 14.80 -13.16
CA ASP A 4 -11.77 14.50 -14.06
C ASP A 4 -11.62 12.96 -14.15
N GLN A 5 -12.23 12.35 -15.17
CA GLN A 5 -12.18 10.91 -15.44
C GLN A 5 -10.85 10.49 -16.08
N ARG A 6 -9.72 10.96 -15.55
CA ARG A 6 -8.41 10.46 -15.97
C ARG A 6 -8.14 9.11 -15.33
N SER A 7 -7.56 8.19 -16.10
CA SER A 7 -7.19 6.89 -15.57
C SER A 7 -6.09 7.04 -14.50
N LEU A 8 -6.07 6.13 -13.52
CA LEU A 8 -5.03 6.10 -12.48
C LEU A 8 -3.61 6.03 -13.10
N SER A 9 -3.48 5.29 -14.22
CA SER A 9 -2.23 5.18 -14.97
C SER A 9 -1.78 6.52 -15.55
N ASP A 10 -2.70 7.31 -16.12
CA ASP A 10 -2.36 8.62 -16.68
C ASP A 10 -1.88 9.57 -15.58
N ARG A 11 -2.55 9.57 -14.43
CA ARG A 11 -2.16 10.38 -13.28
C ARG A 11 -0.81 9.94 -12.70
N THR A 12 -0.56 8.64 -12.64
CA THR A 12 0.72 8.09 -12.18
C THR A 12 1.86 8.54 -13.10
N LYS A 13 1.63 8.53 -14.42
CA LYS A 13 2.61 9.01 -15.39
C LYS A 13 2.86 10.52 -15.26
N GLU A 14 1.80 11.32 -15.13
CA GLU A 14 1.90 12.77 -14.95
C GLU A 14 2.72 13.13 -13.70
N PHE A 15 2.40 12.52 -12.56
CA PHE A 15 3.15 12.79 -11.33
C PHE A 15 4.58 12.26 -11.36
N ARG A 16 4.83 11.16 -12.08
CA ARG A 16 6.19 10.68 -12.35
C ARG A 16 7.00 11.71 -13.14
N GLU A 17 6.43 12.31 -14.18
CA GLU A 17 7.10 13.35 -14.98
C GLU A 17 7.41 14.60 -14.14
N GLN A 18 6.49 15.01 -13.27
CA GLN A 18 6.73 16.10 -12.32
C GLN A 18 7.83 15.75 -11.30
N ALA A 19 7.82 14.53 -10.76
CA ALA A 19 8.87 14.04 -9.87
C ALA A 19 10.24 13.98 -10.56
N ALA A 20 10.28 13.65 -11.86
CA ALA A 20 11.50 13.64 -12.65
C ALA A 20 12.03 15.06 -12.91
N ALA A 21 11.16 16.06 -13.06
CA ALA A 21 11.60 17.45 -13.10
C ALA A 21 12.23 17.88 -11.75
N LEU A 22 11.65 17.44 -10.63
CA LEU A 22 12.15 17.72 -9.30
C LEU A 22 13.45 16.96 -8.97
N SER A 23 13.65 15.77 -9.54
CA SER A 23 14.82 14.93 -9.24
C SER A 23 16.16 15.54 -9.68
N LEU A 24 16.11 16.49 -10.62
CA LEU A 24 17.28 17.23 -11.11
C LEU A 24 17.87 18.17 -10.04
N SER A 25 17.04 18.62 -9.10
CA SER A 25 17.42 19.60 -8.08
C SER A 25 17.29 19.08 -6.65
N ASP A 26 16.52 18.01 -6.45
CA ASP A 26 16.18 17.51 -5.11
C ASP A 26 16.09 15.99 -5.08
N ARG A 27 16.73 15.38 -4.08
CA ARG A 27 16.67 13.93 -3.83
C ARG A 27 15.24 13.43 -3.61
N LEU A 28 14.34 14.28 -3.10
CA LEU A 28 12.93 13.95 -2.95
C LEU A 28 12.28 13.61 -4.29
N GLY A 29 12.66 14.31 -5.36
CA GLY A 29 12.18 14.00 -6.70
C GLY A 29 12.60 12.59 -7.14
N SER A 30 13.85 12.19 -6.88
CA SER A 30 14.34 10.84 -7.19
C SER A 30 13.56 9.75 -6.45
N LEU A 31 13.25 9.96 -5.17
CA LEU A 31 12.44 9.03 -4.37
C LEU A 31 11.01 8.91 -4.90
N LEU A 32 10.40 10.03 -5.27
CA LEU A 32 9.07 10.07 -5.86
C LEU A 32 9.02 9.35 -7.21
N VAL A 33 10.02 9.56 -8.09
CA VAL A 33 10.11 8.85 -9.37
C VAL A 33 10.10 7.33 -9.15
N LYS A 34 10.95 6.83 -8.25
CA LYS A 34 11.03 5.40 -7.94
C LYS A 34 9.71 4.87 -7.36
N SER A 35 9.05 5.65 -6.51
CA SER A 35 7.76 5.30 -5.94
C SER A 35 6.66 5.18 -7.00
N PHE A 36 6.60 6.13 -7.94
CA PHE A 36 5.65 6.06 -9.06
C PHE A 36 5.98 4.94 -10.05
N ASP A 37 7.26 4.59 -10.20
CA ASP A 37 7.66 3.42 -10.99
C ASP A 37 7.15 2.12 -10.36
N LEU A 38 7.26 1.97 -9.04
CA LEU A 38 6.68 0.82 -8.32
C LEU A 38 5.15 0.76 -8.47
N LEU A 39 4.47 1.90 -8.31
CA LEU A 39 3.02 1.96 -8.54
C LEU A 39 2.64 1.59 -9.97
N GLY A 40 3.40 2.05 -10.97
CA GLY A 40 3.17 1.71 -12.37
C GLY A 40 3.40 0.23 -12.66
N MET A 41 4.33 -0.43 -11.96
CA MET A 41 4.51 -1.88 -12.05
C MET A 41 3.35 -2.64 -11.41
N LEU A 42 2.87 -2.19 -10.24
CA LEU A 42 1.69 -2.77 -9.58
C LEU A 42 0.43 -2.70 -10.45
N GLN A 43 0.20 -1.57 -11.12
CA GLN A 43 -0.97 -1.37 -11.99
C GLN A 43 -0.97 -2.27 -13.23
N LYS A 44 0.18 -2.83 -13.60
CA LYS A 44 0.33 -3.73 -14.75
C LYS A 44 0.30 -5.21 -14.35
N ASP A 45 -0.16 -5.52 -13.13
CA ASP A 45 -0.16 -6.87 -12.53
C ASP A 45 1.22 -7.55 -12.51
N ALA A 46 2.30 -6.76 -12.50
CA ALA A 46 3.67 -7.25 -12.54
C ALA A 46 4.23 -7.60 -11.14
N LEU A 47 3.38 -8.13 -10.25
CA LEU A 47 3.74 -8.48 -8.86
C LEU A 47 4.80 -9.59 -8.77
N GLY A 48 4.93 -10.42 -9.80
CA GLY A 48 5.97 -11.45 -9.91
C GLY A 48 7.18 -11.05 -10.76
N ALA A 49 7.26 -9.80 -11.23
CA ALA A 49 8.34 -9.36 -12.11
C ALA A 49 9.63 -9.10 -11.31
N SER A 50 10.76 -9.60 -11.81
CA SER A 50 12.10 -9.34 -11.23
C SER A 50 12.43 -7.84 -11.13
N GLU A 51 11.82 -7.05 -12.00
CA GLU A 51 11.90 -5.61 -12.04
C GLU A 51 11.29 -4.94 -10.80
N LEU A 52 10.24 -5.54 -10.21
CA LEU A 52 9.62 -5.04 -8.97
C LEU A 52 10.59 -5.21 -7.79
N ASP A 53 11.32 -6.33 -7.77
CA ASP A 53 12.29 -6.65 -6.70
C ASP A 53 13.48 -5.71 -6.74
N PHE A 54 13.99 -5.49 -7.95
CA PHE A 54 15.03 -4.51 -8.18
C PHE A 54 14.56 -3.10 -7.79
N GLY A 55 13.32 -2.75 -8.13
CA GLY A 55 12.71 -1.47 -7.76
C GLY A 55 12.61 -1.29 -6.24
N LEU A 56 12.14 -2.31 -5.52
CA LEU A 56 12.00 -2.30 -4.07
C LEU A 56 13.36 -2.18 -3.37
N GLN A 57 14.36 -2.95 -3.80
CA GLN A 57 15.72 -2.87 -3.25
C GLN A 57 16.37 -1.50 -3.52
N SER A 58 16.16 -0.96 -4.72
CA SER A 58 16.67 0.35 -5.12
C SER A 58 16.06 1.50 -4.31
N LEU A 59 14.77 1.40 -3.95
CA LEU A 59 14.10 2.38 -3.10
C LEU A 59 14.54 2.22 -1.63
N ASP A 60 14.68 0.99 -1.14
CA ASP A 60 15.15 0.70 0.23
C ASP A 60 16.56 1.25 0.48
N ALA A 61 17.47 1.04 -0.48
CA ALA A 61 18.82 1.59 -0.43
C ALA A 61 18.84 3.13 -0.40
N ASP A 62 17.87 3.79 -1.04
CA ASP A 62 17.78 5.25 -1.05
C ASP A 62 17.08 5.82 0.17
N LEU A 63 16.18 5.07 0.81
CA LEU A 63 15.59 5.42 2.10
C LEU A 63 16.63 5.26 3.23
N GLY A 64 17.43 4.19 3.19
CA GLY A 64 18.48 3.91 4.16
C GLY A 64 19.65 4.90 4.18
N LYS A 65 19.81 5.72 3.13
CA LYS A 65 20.85 6.78 3.04
C LYS A 65 20.58 7.98 3.98
N GLY A 66 19.61 7.89 4.88
CA GLY A 66 19.29 8.91 5.88
C GLY A 66 18.49 10.07 5.28
N HIS A 67 17.76 10.76 6.17
CA HIS A 67 17.04 11.99 5.83
C HIS A 67 18.07 13.06 5.43
N ASP A 68 17.82 13.70 4.29
CA ASP A 68 18.63 14.77 3.73
C ASP A 68 19.03 15.82 4.78
N HIS A 69 20.25 16.38 4.67
CA HIS A 69 20.71 17.48 5.51
C HIS A 69 20.01 18.82 5.22
N THR A 70 19.04 18.86 4.29
CA THR A 70 18.20 20.04 4.07
C THR A 70 17.24 20.22 5.24
N PRO A 71 17.00 21.46 5.69
CA PRO A 71 16.22 21.73 6.88
C PRO A 71 14.85 21.05 6.79
N SER A 72 14.50 20.36 7.88
CA SER A 72 13.30 19.55 8.09
C SER A 72 12.03 20.38 7.85
N SER A 73 11.62 20.54 6.60
CA SER A 73 10.30 21.07 6.32
C SER A 73 9.28 19.97 6.64
N PRO A 74 8.19 20.27 7.36
CA PRO A 74 7.15 19.29 7.68
C PRO A 74 6.62 18.57 6.43
N LEU A 75 6.58 19.27 5.29
CA LEU A 75 6.20 18.70 4.00
C LEU A 75 7.19 17.63 3.51
N ARG A 76 8.51 17.87 3.65
CA ARG A 76 9.52 16.87 3.28
C ARG A 76 9.37 15.61 4.11
N SER A 77 9.25 15.76 5.44
CA SER A 77 9.03 14.62 6.34
C SER A 77 7.77 13.83 5.98
N LEU A 78 6.67 14.52 5.62
CA LEU A 78 5.45 13.87 5.16
C LEU A 78 5.66 13.08 3.87
N VAL A 79 6.41 13.64 2.90
CA VAL A 79 6.70 12.95 1.64
C VAL A 79 7.63 11.74 1.87
N PHE A 80 8.63 11.84 2.74
CA PHE A 80 9.45 10.69 3.14
C PHE A 80 8.59 9.59 3.78
N GLY A 81 7.74 9.94 4.75
CA GLY A 81 6.85 8.98 5.39
C GLY A 81 5.84 8.36 4.42
N LEU A 82 5.36 9.12 3.43
CA LEU A 82 4.50 8.61 2.37
C LEU A 82 5.25 7.58 1.49
N VAL A 83 6.48 7.90 1.10
CA VAL A 83 7.33 7.00 0.30
C VAL A 83 7.66 5.72 1.08
N GLU A 84 8.01 5.82 2.36
CA GLU A 84 8.25 4.66 3.23
C GLU A 84 7.01 3.79 3.38
N THR A 85 5.85 4.41 3.63
CA THR A 85 4.57 3.68 3.77
C THR A 85 4.20 2.96 2.47
N LEU A 86 4.42 3.62 1.33
CA LEU A 86 4.16 3.04 0.02
C LEU A 86 5.09 1.87 -0.28
N HIS A 87 6.39 2.02 -0.02
CA HIS A 87 7.38 0.96 -0.15
C HIS A 87 7.00 -0.26 0.70
N GLY A 88 6.68 -0.04 1.98
CA GLY A 88 6.21 -1.09 2.88
C GLY A 88 4.94 -1.78 2.38
N THR A 89 3.98 -1.01 1.86
CA THR A 89 2.73 -1.56 1.29
C THR A 89 3.00 -2.43 0.08
N VAL A 90 3.82 -1.96 -0.88
CA VAL A 90 4.18 -2.73 -2.08
C VAL A 90 4.91 -4.02 -1.70
N LYS A 91 5.84 -3.93 -0.74
CA LYS A 91 6.59 -5.09 -0.23
C LYS A 91 5.65 -6.11 0.44
N MET A 92 4.75 -5.65 1.31
CA MET A 92 3.75 -6.52 1.96
C MET A 92 2.79 -7.15 0.96
N THR A 93 2.32 -6.42 -0.06
CA THR A 93 1.44 -7.00 -1.09
C THR A 93 2.15 -8.11 -1.86
N LYS A 94 3.43 -7.90 -2.19
CA LYS A 94 4.26 -8.93 -2.84
C LYS A 94 4.48 -10.14 -1.93
N GLU A 95 4.90 -9.93 -0.69
CA GLU A 95 5.18 -11.00 0.28
C GLU A 95 3.90 -11.72 0.74
N GLY A 96 2.77 -11.00 0.81
CA GLY A 96 1.45 -11.53 1.12
C GLY A 96 0.89 -12.44 0.02
N MET A 97 1.20 -12.18 -1.26
CA MET A 97 0.95 -13.16 -2.33
C MET A 97 1.80 -14.44 -2.20
N VAL A 98 2.98 -14.37 -1.59
CA VAL A 98 3.79 -15.56 -1.28
C VAL A 98 3.19 -16.33 -0.09
N GLY A 99 2.49 -15.67 0.82
CA GLY A 99 1.81 -16.30 1.97
C GLY A 99 0.42 -16.89 1.68
N LEU A 100 -0.33 -16.32 0.72
CA LEU A 100 -1.71 -16.74 0.43
C LEU A 100 -1.84 -17.85 -0.62
N SER A 101 -0.72 -18.32 -1.20
CA SER A 101 -0.75 -19.37 -2.22
C SER A 101 -0.77 -20.80 -1.69
N GLU A 102 -0.60 -21.05 -0.37
CA GLU A 102 -0.61 -22.44 0.12
C GLU A 102 -1.42 -22.75 1.37
N LYS A 103 -1.83 -21.82 2.23
CA LYS A 103 -2.66 -22.15 3.41
C LYS A 103 -3.62 -21.02 3.78
N GLU A 104 -4.82 -21.42 4.17
CA GLU A 104 -5.94 -20.60 4.68
C GLU A 104 -7.00 -20.18 3.65
N CYS A 105 -7.50 -21.17 2.90
CA CYS A 105 -8.87 -21.16 2.37
C CYS A 105 -9.90 -21.74 3.37
N ASP A 106 -9.47 -22.15 4.56
CA ASP A 106 -10.35 -22.68 5.60
C ASP A 106 -10.44 -21.68 6.75
N GLN A 107 -11.65 -21.15 6.95
CA GLN A 107 -12.12 -20.31 8.08
C GLN A 107 -12.35 -18.83 7.74
N LEU A 108 -13.32 -18.59 6.88
CA LEU A 108 -14.24 -17.45 7.04
C LEU A 108 -15.68 -18.01 7.09
N GLU A 109 -15.99 -18.76 8.15
CA GLU A 109 -17.39 -18.84 8.62
C GLU A 109 -17.71 -17.50 9.27
N ILE A 110 -18.34 -16.61 8.49
CA ILE A 110 -18.96 -15.41 9.01
C ILE A 110 -20.15 -15.88 9.85
N LEU A 111 -19.97 -15.90 11.17
CA LEU A 111 -21.06 -15.94 12.14
C LEU A 111 -21.92 -14.70 11.91
N VAL A 112 -23.07 -14.92 11.28
CA VAL A 112 -24.18 -13.97 11.26
C VAL A 112 -24.85 -14.08 12.62
N ASP A 113 -24.46 -13.21 13.56
CA ASP A 113 -25.27 -12.96 14.76
C ASP A 113 -26.50 -12.14 14.33
N ASP A 114 -27.52 -12.87 13.89
CA ASP A 114 -28.90 -12.40 13.77
C ASP A 114 -29.53 -12.56 15.16
N ASP A 115 -29.53 -11.50 15.98
CA ASP A 115 -30.40 -11.46 17.16
C ASP A 115 -31.29 -10.22 17.10
N SER A 116 -32.42 -10.40 16.42
CA SER A 116 -33.60 -9.58 16.61
C SER A 116 -34.74 -10.44 17.17
N THR A 117 -34.98 -10.21 18.46
CA THR A 117 -36.28 -10.15 19.13
C THR A 117 -36.97 -11.44 19.62
N THR A 118 -37.31 -11.34 20.91
CA THR A 118 -38.61 -11.62 21.56
C THR A 118 -38.91 -12.98 22.20
N SER A 119 -39.10 -12.88 23.52
CA SER A 119 -40.32 -13.24 24.27
C SER A 119 -40.54 -14.69 24.74
N GLU A 120 -40.54 -14.78 26.06
CA GLU A 120 -41.49 -15.50 26.91
C GLU A 120 -41.41 -17.03 27.13
N ALA A 121 -41.64 -17.33 28.41
CA ALA A 121 -42.28 -18.50 28.99
C ALA A 121 -41.47 -19.81 29.17
N GLY A 122 -41.01 -20.00 30.41
CA GLY A 122 -41.56 -21.07 31.23
C GLY A 122 -40.83 -22.42 31.29
N ALA A 123 -41.01 -23.05 32.46
CA ALA A 123 -40.79 -24.46 32.80
C ALA A 123 -39.39 -24.89 33.30
N THR A 124 -39.40 -25.15 34.60
CA THR A 124 -38.57 -26.02 35.44
C THR A 124 -37.88 -27.22 34.76
N ARG A 125 -36.67 -27.54 35.21
CA ARG A 125 -36.29 -28.91 35.61
C ARG A 125 -35.00 -28.95 36.43
N SER A 126 -35.14 -29.59 37.60
CA SER A 126 -34.08 -30.11 38.47
C SER A 126 -33.57 -31.45 37.94
N CYS A 127 -32.31 -31.78 38.25
CA CYS A 127 -31.61 -33.09 38.34
C CYS A 127 -30.11 -32.80 38.06
N SER A 128 -29.11 -33.19 38.85
CA SER A 128 -29.02 -34.13 39.98
C SER A 128 -27.99 -33.63 40.99
#